data_AF-A0A1F9KPP0-F1
#
_entry.id   AF-A0A1F9KPP0-F1
#
_cell.length_a   1.000
_cell.length_b   1.000
_cell.length_c   1.000
_cell.angle_alpha   90.00
_cell.angle_beta   90.00
_cell.angle_gamma   90.00
#
_symmetry.space_group_name_H-M   'P 1'
#
loop_
_entity.id
_entity.type
_entity.pdbx_description
1 polymer ?
#
loop_
_entity_poly.entity_id
_entity_poly.type
_entity_poly.pdbx_seq_one_letter_code
_entity_poly.pdbx_strand_id
1 'polypeptide(L)'
;MPEGKEFDFNGLFIFEVANNHQGSVAHGHRIVREIGRVAKAAGVRAAVKLQLRDLDTFIHPAYRESRENKHIQRFLSTRLTEAQFGDLVGEIGNEGLIPLCTPFDEPSVDLMMRMGLELIKIGSCSAQDWPLLERVADAGKPVICSTGGLTVKEIDNIVSFFQHRGIHFALMHCVAIYPSPNGKLSLSQIQVLKNRYPGVPIGFSTHEEPSNLTAVGIAYAMGARLFEKHVGVPDDGVQLNAYSATPEQVGAWLAAYGQAVAACGGNGERAIEEAEIKDLRSLTRGAYAKRPLKTGAAMKRGDVFFAMPLLEGQLTSGHWKEGLVADRDYATGEAVAAALRSGRPTRKELIYSSIHQLRGMLNAARIPLGHDFSVELSHHYGLERFHEIGCTLIECINRDYAKKLVIQTPGQWNPVHYHKKKDETFQVLQGVLEVELEGKRKILEPGDALWIPPGVWHGFGTKTGVIFEEISTRSHNDDSFYVDREIAAMPREERKTSLHNWGRHQFDSASEEETEERK
;
A
#
# COMPACT_ATOMS: atom_id res chain seq x y z
N MET A 1 19.45 19.97 -0.37
CA MET A 1 18.69 19.26 0.71
C MET A 1 19.54 19.05 1.98
N PRO A 2 18.97 18.87 3.20
CA PRO A 2 19.75 18.48 4.38
C PRO A 2 20.44 17.13 4.15
N GLU A 3 21.69 16.97 4.59
CA GLU A 3 22.46 15.74 4.43
C GLU A 3 21.70 14.53 5.00
N GLY A 4 21.51 13.48 4.19
CA GLY A 4 20.99 12.18 4.61
C GLY A 4 19.49 11.91 4.43
N LYS A 5 18.68 12.85 3.88
CA LYS A 5 17.28 12.57 3.51
C LYS A 5 17.13 12.46 1.99
N GLU A 6 16.63 11.31 1.53
CA GLU A 6 16.20 11.11 0.14
C GLU A 6 15.06 12.08 -0.25
N PHE A 7 14.96 12.40 -1.54
CA PHE A 7 13.92 13.30 -2.04
C PHE A 7 12.56 12.62 -1.95
N ASP A 8 11.61 13.20 -1.22
CA ASP A 8 10.24 12.69 -1.23
C ASP A 8 9.57 13.06 -2.56
N PHE A 9 9.10 12.07 -3.31
CA PHE A 9 8.34 12.30 -4.55
C PHE A 9 6.84 12.51 -4.28
N ASN A 10 6.33 12.10 -3.12
CA ASN A 10 4.90 12.11 -2.84
C ASN A 10 4.33 13.53 -2.71
N GLY A 11 3.12 13.74 -3.23
CA GLY A 11 2.44 15.03 -3.22
C GLY A 11 3.12 16.09 -4.10
N LEU A 12 4.04 15.72 -5.00
CA LEU A 12 4.68 16.65 -5.92
C LEU A 12 3.79 16.92 -7.14
N PHE A 13 3.51 18.19 -7.39
CA PHE A 13 2.90 18.68 -8.63
C PHE A 13 3.94 19.30 -9.55
N ILE A 14 3.97 18.89 -10.80
CA ILE A 14 4.94 19.34 -11.79
C ILE A 14 4.19 20.12 -12.87
N PHE A 15 4.52 21.39 -12.98
CA PHE A 15 3.94 22.27 -13.98
C PHE A 15 4.92 22.41 -15.14
N GLU A 16 4.60 21.74 -16.25
CA GLU A 16 5.46 21.65 -17.42
C GLU A 16 5.30 22.88 -18.32
N VAL A 17 6.32 23.73 -18.37
CA VAL A 17 6.33 24.90 -19.26
C VAL A 17 6.64 24.47 -20.69
N ALA A 18 7.45 23.44 -20.88
CA ALA A 18 7.96 23.05 -22.19
C ALA A 18 8.55 24.25 -22.93
N ASN A 19 8.05 24.53 -24.14
CA ASN A 19 8.38 25.71 -24.93
C ASN A 19 7.25 26.77 -24.89
N ASN A 20 6.34 26.73 -23.91
CA ASN A 20 5.23 27.68 -23.82
C ASN A 20 5.70 29.09 -23.46
N HIS A 21 6.96 29.28 -23.04
CA HIS A 21 7.61 30.58 -22.92
C HIS A 21 7.81 31.30 -24.27
N GLN A 22 7.60 30.62 -25.42
CA GLN A 22 7.69 31.21 -26.77
C GLN A 22 9.03 31.89 -27.11
N GLY A 23 10.14 31.46 -26.48
CA GLY A 23 11.43 32.16 -26.61
C GLY A 23 11.52 33.51 -25.87
N SER A 24 10.53 33.86 -25.05
CA SER A 24 10.51 35.08 -24.25
C SER A 24 10.71 34.77 -22.76
N VAL A 25 11.80 35.29 -22.20
CA VAL A 25 12.08 35.18 -20.75
C VAL A 25 11.01 35.89 -19.94
N ALA A 26 10.60 37.09 -20.34
CA ALA A 26 9.55 37.85 -19.67
C ALA A 26 8.22 37.07 -19.60
N HIS A 27 7.84 36.40 -20.70
CA HIS A 27 6.66 35.54 -20.72
C HIS A 27 6.84 34.28 -19.85
N GLY A 28 8.04 33.69 -19.85
CA GLY A 28 8.41 32.61 -18.94
C GLY A 28 8.25 33.00 -17.46
N HIS A 29 8.78 34.15 -17.03
CA HIS A 29 8.59 34.68 -15.67
C HIS A 29 7.10 34.84 -15.33
N ARG A 30 6.29 35.33 -16.29
CA ARG A 30 4.85 35.45 -16.09
C ARG A 30 4.19 34.10 -15.81
N ILE A 31 4.50 33.07 -16.60
CA ILE A 31 3.99 31.70 -16.37
C ILE A 31 4.38 31.21 -14.97
N VAL A 32 5.66 31.35 -14.59
CA VAL A 32 6.18 30.91 -13.28
C VAL A 32 5.42 31.60 -12.13
N ARG A 33 5.26 32.93 -12.18
CA ARG A 33 4.57 33.71 -11.15
C ARG A 33 3.10 33.36 -11.02
N GLU A 34 2.39 33.23 -12.14
CA GLU A 34 0.95 32.92 -12.10
C GLU A 34 0.70 31.50 -11.58
N ILE A 35 1.52 30.54 -11.99
CA ILE A 35 1.44 29.16 -11.48
C ILE A 35 1.89 29.07 -10.02
N GLY A 36 2.93 29.80 -9.62
CA GLY A 36 3.38 29.88 -8.23
C GLY A 36 2.28 30.37 -7.29
N ARG A 37 1.54 31.41 -7.70
CA ARG A 37 0.36 31.90 -6.97
C ARG A 37 -0.71 30.81 -6.79
N VAL A 38 -1.03 30.08 -7.86
CA VAL A 38 -2.03 29.00 -7.82
C VAL A 38 -1.58 27.86 -6.91
N ALA A 39 -0.33 27.42 -7.03
CA ALA A 39 0.24 26.36 -6.21
C ALA A 39 0.25 26.73 -4.72
N LYS A 40 0.65 27.97 -4.41
CA LYS A 40 0.66 28.52 -3.04
C LYS A 40 -0.75 28.62 -2.47
N ALA A 41 -1.72 29.09 -3.25
CA ALA A 41 -3.11 29.18 -2.81
C ALA A 41 -3.73 27.81 -2.53
N ALA A 42 -3.35 26.79 -3.31
CA ALA A 42 -3.77 25.41 -3.09
C ALA A 42 -2.99 24.69 -1.97
N GLY A 43 -1.90 25.29 -1.46
CA GLY A 43 -1.06 24.69 -0.42
C GLY A 43 -0.33 23.42 -0.88
N VAL A 44 -0.03 23.29 -2.17
CA VAL A 44 0.62 22.09 -2.72
C VAL A 44 2.13 22.27 -2.89
N ARG A 45 2.89 21.18 -2.75
CA ARG A 45 4.31 21.17 -3.09
C ARG A 45 4.45 21.05 -4.61
N ALA A 46 5.12 22.04 -5.21
CA ALA A 46 5.16 22.16 -6.65
C ALA A 46 6.57 22.37 -7.22
N ALA A 47 6.76 21.85 -8.42
CA ALA A 47 7.91 22.09 -9.29
C ALA A 47 7.44 22.76 -10.58
N VAL A 48 8.30 23.59 -11.16
CA VAL A 48 8.14 24.07 -12.54
C VAL A 48 9.20 23.40 -13.38
N LYS A 49 8.76 22.78 -14.49
CA LYS A 49 9.63 22.00 -15.34
C LYS A 49 9.94 22.71 -16.66
N LEU A 50 11.23 22.82 -16.94
CA LEU A 50 11.80 23.34 -18.19
C LEU A 50 12.33 22.19 -19.07
N GLN A 51 12.49 22.44 -20.36
CA GLN A 51 13.10 21.49 -21.30
C GLN A 51 14.41 22.06 -21.84
N LEU A 52 15.50 21.31 -21.67
CA LEU A 52 16.82 21.69 -22.18
C LEU A 52 17.19 20.80 -23.36
N ARG A 53 17.58 21.45 -24.44
CA ARG A 53 18.17 20.85 -25.64
C ARG A 53 19.34 21.72 -26.05
N ASP A 54 20.50 21.12 -26.26
CA ASP A 54 21.57 21.80 -26.96
C ASP A 54 21.25 21.80 -28.45
N LEU A 55 20.48 22.79 -28.91
CA LEU A 55 19.91 22.81 -30.26
C LEU A 55 20.96 22.70 -31.37
N ASP A 56 22.20 23.09 -31.08
CA ASP A 56 23.27 23.02 -32.08
C ASP A 56 23.72 21.58 -32.36
N THR A 57 23.69 20.70 -31.36
CA THR A 57 24.00 19.27 -31.47
C THR A 57 22.75 18.40 -31.60
N PHE A 58 21.65 18.77 -30.94
CA PHE A 58 20.38 18.03 -30.95
C PHE A 58 19.69 18.04 -32.32
N ILE A 59 19.75 19.18 -33.04
CA ILE A 59 19.17 19.28 -34.39
C ILE A 59 20.28 19.09 -35.41
N HIS A 60 20.23 17.93 -36.08
CA HIS A 60 21.16 17.60 -37.14
C HIS A 60 21.22 18.71 -38.21
N PRO A 61 22.41 19.22 -38.60
CA PRO A 61 22.56 20.39 -39.46
C PRO A 61 21.75 20.35 -40.76
N ALA A 62 21.69 19.18 -41.41
CA ALA A 62 20.94 18.99 -42.65
C ALA A 62 19.42 19.22 -42.54
N TYR A 63 18.85 19.17 -41.33
CA TYR A 63 17.41 19.28 -41.11
C TYR A 63 16.98 20.62 -40.50
N ARG A 64 17.90 21.56 -40.23
CA ARG A 64 17.58 22.85 -39.58
C ARG A 64 16.54 23.67 -40.35
N GLU A 65 16.59 23.62 -41.68
CA GLU A 65 15.61 24.31 -42.53
C GLU A 65 14.38 23.46 -42.84
N SER A 66 14.41 22.16 -42.53
CA SER A 66 13.29 21.25 -42.82
C SER A 66 12.03 21.68 -42.08
N ARG A 67 10.90 21.58 -42.80
CA ARG A 67 9.55 21.84 -42.30
C ARG A 67 8.73 20.56 -42.12
N GLU A 68 9.28 19.39 -42.48
CA GLU A 68 8.58 18.10 -42.37
C GLU A 68 8.34 17.72 -40.92
N ASN A 69 9.36 17.89 -40.08
CA ASN A 69 9.22 17.75 -38.64
C ASN A 69 8.87 19.12 -38.02
N LYS A 70 7.59 19.31 -37.70
CA LYS A 70 7.07 20.53 -37.06
C LYS A 70 7.79 20.93 -35.77
N HIS A 71 8.42 19.97 -35.06
CA HIS A 71 9.10 20.24 -33.81
C HIS A 71 10.42 20.99 -34.01
N ILE A 72 11.13 20.76 -35.12
CA ILE A 72 12.42 21.43 -35.39
C ILE A 72 12.25 22.95 -35.40
N GLN A 73 11.30 23.44 -36.19
CA GLN A 73 11.05 24.89 -36.28
C GLN A 73 10.54 25.46 -34.96
N ARG A 74 9.72 24.70 -34.24
CA ARG A 74 9.24 25.12 -32.92
C ARG A 74 10.40 25.27 -31.92
N PHE A 75 11.34 24.33 -31.90
CA PHE A 75 12.50 24.40 -31.00
C PHE A 75 13.42 25.57 -31.37
N LEU A 76 13.71 25.75 -32.66
CA LEU A 76 14.53 26.87 -33.13
C LEU A 76 13.89 28.24 -32.83
N SER A 77 12.59 28.39 -33.05
CA SER A 77 11.88 29.67 -32.81
C SER A 77 11.68 30.01 -31.33
N THR A 78 11.86 29.03 -30.44
CA THR A 78 11.69 29.23 -28.99
C THR A 78 13.01 29.10 -28.21
N ARG A 79 14.15 29.15 -28.91
CA ARG A 79 15.49 29.06 -28.32
C ARG A 79 15.69 30.11 -27.21
N LEU A 80 16.24 29.67 -26.08
CA LEU A 80 16.75 30.51 -25.01
C LEU A 80 18.24 30.21 -24.80
N THR A 81 19.00 31.18 -24.31
CA THR A 81 20.42 31.01 -23.95
C THR A 81 20.57 30.40 -22.55
N GLU A 82 21.77 29.93 -22.20
CA GLU A 82 22.10 29.44 -20.85
C GLU A 82 21.79 30.49 -19.77
N ALA A 83 22.14 31.77 -20.00
CA ALA A 83 21.83 32.86 -19.08
C ALA A 83 20.31 33.04 -18.89
N GLN A 84 19.55 32.98 -19.99
CA GLN A 84 18.10 33.12 -19.95
C GLN A 84 17.41 31.94 -19.25
N PHE A 85 17.91 30.72 -19.41
CA PHE A 85 17.45 29.57 -18.62
C PHE A 85 17.80 29.73 -17.15
N GLY A 86 19.00 30.24 -16.82
CA GLY A 86 19.40 30.58 -15.46
C GLY A 86 18.46 31.59 -14.80
N ASP A 87 18.04 32.63 -15.54
CA ASP A 87 17.08 33.62 -15.06
C ASP A 87 15.72 32.98 -14.71
N LEU A 88 15.23 32.06 -15.56
CA LEU A 88 13.99 31.34 -15.31
C LEU A 88 14.11 30.39 -14.10
N VAL A 89 15.23 29.68 -13.97
CA VAL A 89 15.52 28.82 -12.80
C VAL A 89 15.52 29.64 -11.51
N GLY A 90 16.15 30.83 -11.53
CA GLY A 90 16.15 31.76 -10.40
C GLY A 90 14.74 32.23 -10.03
N GLU A 91 13.90 32.57 -11.01
CA GLU A 91 12.50 32.94 -10.76
C GLU A 91 11.69 31.81 -10.14
N ILE A 92 11.86 30.58 -10.62
CA ILE A 92 11.18 29.40 -10.06
C ILE A 92 11.51 29.27 -8.56
N GLY A 93 12.80 29.43 -8.20
CA GLY A 93 13.23 29.44 -6.81
C GLY A 93 12.66 30.61 -6.00
N ASN A 94 12.61 31.82 -6.57
CA ASN A 94 12.06 33.00 -5.91
C ASN A 94 10.55 32.87 -5.57
N GLU A 95 9.80 32.15 -6.40
CA GLU A 95 8.38 31.83 -6.15
C GLU A 95 8.20 30.65 -5.17
N GLY A 96 9.28 30.11 -4.61
CA GLY A 96 9.25 28.99 -3.66
C GLY A 96 8.92 27.63 -4.30
N LEU A 97 9.10 27.52 -5.62
CA LEU A 97 8.85 26.30 -6.39
C LEU A 97 10.17 25.56 -6.63
N ILE A 98 10.09 24.25 -6.88
CA ILE A 98 11.26 23.43 -7.17
C ILE A 98 11.62 23.56 -8.66
N PRO A 99 12.82 24.04 -9.03
CA PRO A 99 13.27 24.00 -10.41
C PRO A 99 13.55 22.54 -10.83
N LEU A 100 12.87 22.12 -11.90
CA LEU A 100 13.00 20.78 -12.49
C LEU A 100 13.31 20.93 -13.99
N CYS A 101 14.06 19.99 -14.55
CA CYS A 101 14.39 20.00 -15.95
C CYS A 101 14.27 18.62 -16.60
N THR A 102 13.82 18.59 -17.85
CA THR A 102 14.02 17.47 -18.78
C THR A 102 15.19 17.78 -19.73
N PRO A 103 16.39 17.22 -19.51
CA PRO A 103 17.44 17.21 -20.53
C PRO A 103 17.06 16.21 -21.64
N PHE A 104 17.38 16.56 -22.89
CA PHE A 104 17.15 15.70 -24.06
C PHE A 104 18.46 15.24 -24.73
N ASP A 105 19.60 15.66 -24.19
CA ASP A 105 20.96 15.33 -24.64
C ASP A 105 21.93 15.48 -23.46
N GLU A 106 23.13 14.89 -23.57
CA GLU A 106 24.15 14.87 -22.53
C GLU A 106 24.66 16.27 -22.16
N PRO A 107 24.90 17.20 -23.11
CA PRO A 107 25.24 18.59 -22.78
C PRO A 107 24.17 19.30 -21.94
N SER A 108 22.89 18.97 -22.16
CA SER A 108 21.78 19.50 -21.35
C SER A 108 21.79 18.96 -19.92
N VAL A 109 22.30 17.74 -19.68
CA VAL A 109 22.54 17.24 -18.31
C VAL A 109 23.62 18.08 -17.63
N ASP A 110 24.72 18.37 -18.32
CA ASP A 110 25.81 19.19 -17.80
C ASP A 110 25.35 20.62 -17.48
N LEU A 111 24.58 21.22 -18.39
CA LEU A 111 24.00 22.56 -18.21
C LEU A 111 23.11 22.63 -16.97
N MET A 112 22.21 21.65 -16.81
CA MET A 112 21.36 21.53 -15.62
C MET A 112 22.17 21.42 -14.33
N MET A 113 23.29 20.68 -14.33
CA MET A 113 24.17 20.58 -13.16
C MET A 113 24.90 21.89 -12.87
N ARG A 114 25.36 22.62 -13.89
CA ARG A 114 25.94 23.97 -13.72
C ARG A 114 24.96 24.96 -13.11
N MET A 115 23.67 24.86 -13.48
CA MET A 115 22.59 25.67 -12.90
C MET A 115 22.15 25.23 -11.49
N GLY A 116 22.73 24.16 -10.94
CA GLY A 116 22.47 23.71 -9.57
C GLY A 116 21.13 23.00 -9.37
N LEU A 117 20.52 22.44 -10.42
CA LEU A 117 19.25 21.72 -10.28
C LEU A 117 19.46 20.38 -9.56
N GLU A 118 18.55 20.07 -8.63
CA GLU A 118 18.63 18.85 -7.80
C GLU A 118 17.73 17.70 -8.27
N LEU A 119 16.88 17.90 -9.29
CA LEU A 119 15.88 16.92 -9.74
C LEU A 119 15.86 16.82 -11.27
N ILE A 120 15.86 15.59 -11.78
CA ILE A 120 15.91 15.30 -13.23
C ILE A 120 14.61 14.63 -13.66
N LYS A 121 14.02 15.09 -14.76
CA LYS A 121 12.93 14.41 -15.45
C LYS A 121 13.45 13.77 -16.73
N ILE A 122 13.04 12.55 -17.01
CA ILE A 122 13.28 11.90 -18.32
C ILE A 122 11.96 11.83 -19.07
N GLY A 123 11.91 12.41 -20.27
CA GLY A 123 10.74 12.36 -21.14
C GLY A 123 10.58 10.97 -21.77
N SER A 124 9.36 10.57 -22.10
CA SER A 124 9.09 9.21 -22.64
C SER A 124 9.87 8.90 -23.92
N CYS A 125 10.10 9.90 -24.77
CA CYS A 125 10.91 9.75 -25.98
C CYS A 125 12.39 9.43 -25.71
N SER A 126 12.88 9.76 -24.51
CA SER A 126 14.28 9.58 -24.10
C SER A 126 14.43 8.47 -23.06
N ALA A 127 13.34 7.80 -22.69
CA ALA A 127 13.34 6.74 -21.68
C ALA A 127 14.10 5.48 -22.14
N GLN A 128 14.42 5.36 -23.43
CA GLN A 128 15.29 4.32 -24.00
C GLN A 128 16.55 4.91 -24.63
N ASP A 129 16.83 6.18 -24.40
CA ASP A 129 18.06 6.82 -24.83
C ASP A 129 19.18 6.45 -23.85
N TRP A 130 19.73 5.24 -24.01
CA TRP A 130 20.70 4.68 -23.07
C TRP A 130 21.93 5.58 -22.85
N PRO A 131 22.54 6.20 -23.87
CA PRO A 131 23.62 7.19 -23.65
C PRO A 131 23.20 8.34 -22.71
N LEU A 132 22.01 8.91 -22.92
CA LEU A 132 21.49 9.93 -22.02
C LEU A 132 21.21 9.38 -20.61
N LEU A 133 20.64 8.18 -20.49
CA LEU A 133 20.37 7.54 -19.20
C LEU A 133 21.66 7.29 -18.41
N GLU A 134 22.76 6.94 -19.09
CA GLU A 134 24.07 6.81 -18.46
C GLU A 134 24.55 8.14 -17.90
N ARG A 135 24.51 9.21 -18.70
CA ARG A 135 24.89 10.55 -18.25
C ARG A 135 24.03 11.04 -17.08
N VAL A 136 22.73 10.75 -17.10
CA VAL A 136 21.79 11.08 -16.02
C VAL A 136 22.09 10.30 -14.74
N ALA A 137 22.41 9.00 -14.86
CA ALA A 137 22.79 8.19 -13.70
C ALA A 137 24.09 8.70 -13.06
N ASP A 138 25.08 9.09 -13.87
CA ASP A 138 26.35 9.64 -13.39
C ASP A 138 26.19 10.99 -12.67
N ALA A 139 25.10 11.72 -12.93
CA ALA A 139 24.79 12.96 -12.22
C ALA A 139 24.36 12.71 -10.75
N GLY A 140 23.96 11.48 -10.40
CA GLY A 140 23.63 11.08 -9.02
C GLY A 140 22.46 11.85 -8.41
N LYS A 141 21.54 12.37 -9.23
CA LYS A 141 20.35 13.11 -8.77
C LYS A 141 19.10 12.22 -8.78
N PRO A 142 18.10 12.51 -7.94
CA PRO A 142 16.80 11.88 -8.05
C PRO A 142 16.17 12.04 -9.44
N VAL A 143 15.54 10.97 -9.94
CA VAL A 143 15.02 10.88 -11.32
C VAL A 143 13.52 10.65 -11.35
N ILE A 144 12.80 11.37 -12.22
CA ILE A 144 11.40 11.11 -12.55
C ILE A 144 11.30 10.68 -14.01
N CYS A 145 11.04 9.40 -14.28
CA CYS A 145 11.04 8.85 -15.64
C CYS A 145 9.62 8.60 -16.16
N SER A 146 9.27 9.17 -17.33
CA SER A 146 7.98 8.88 -17.98
C SER A 146 8.07 7.64 -18.84
N THR A 147 6.98 6.86 -18.90
CA THR A 147 6.97 5.55 -19.57
C THR A 147 5.98 5.47 -20.74
N GLY A 148 5.64 6.60 -21.35
CA GLY A 148 4.62 6.66 -22.40
C GLY A 148 5.06 5.95 -23.67
N GLY A 149 4.24 5.03 -24.17
CA GLY A 149 4.54 4.25 -25.37
C GLY A 149 5.50 3.07 -25.14
N LEU A 150 5.99 2.87 -23.92
CA LEU A 150 6.85 1.74 -23.59
C LEU A 150 6.05 0.48 -23.26
N THR A 151 6.60 -0.66 -23.67
CA THR A 151 6.18 -1.98 -23.22
C THR A 151 6.64 -2.26 -21.79
N VAL A 152 6.02 -3.23 -21.12
CA VAL A 152 6.41 -3.63 -19.75
C VAL A 152 7.89 -4.04 -19.68
N LYS A 153 8.38 -4.79 -20.67
CA LYS A 153 9.79 -5.23 -20.74
C LYS A 153 10.75 -4.04 -20.80
N GLU A 154 10.40 -2.99 -21.50
CA GLU A 154 11.26 -1.80 -21.62
C GLU A 154 11.27 -1.01 -20.31
N ILE A 155 10.14 -0.93 -19.62
CA ILE A 155 10.06 -0.36 -18.28
C ILE A 155 10.88 -1.19 -17.29
N ASP A 156 10.84 -2.54 -17.38
CA ASP A 156 11.66 -3.43 -16.54
C ASP A 156 13.16 -3.14 -16.71
N ASN A 157 13.62 -2.92 -17.95
CA ASN A 157 15.02 -2.59 -18.22
C ASN A 157 15.42 -1.26 -17.54
N ILE A 158 14.55 -0.24 -17.59
CA ILE A 158 14.78 1.06 -16.95
C ILE A 158 14.85 0.91 -15.42
N VAL A 159 13.90 0.16 -14.83
CA VAL A 159 13.86 -0.11 -13.40
C VAL A 159 15.11 -0.85 -12.95
N SER A 160 15.48 -1.93 -13.66
CA SER A 160 16.69 -2.70 -13.39
C SER A 160 17.94 -1.82 -13.46
N PHE A 161 18.05 -0.98 -14.49
CA PHE A 161 19.15 -0.03 -14.67
C PHE A 161 19.29 0.94 -13.48
N PHE A 162 18.20 1.60 -13.07
CA PHE A 162 18.23 2.55 -11.95
C PHE A 162 18.50 1.86 -10.61
N GLN A 163 17.90 0.69 -10.35
CA GLN A 163 18.12 -0.06 -9.12
C GLN A 163 19.56 -0.54 -8.98
N HIS A 164 20.16 -1.10 -10.05
CA HIS A 164 21.55 -1.57 -10.02
C HIS A 164 22.56 -0.44 -9.80
N ARG A 165 22.23 0.80 -10.20
CA ARG A 165 23.05 1.98 -9.99
C ARG A 165 22.70 2.76 -8.71
N GLY A 166 21.76 2.26 -7.90
CA GLY A 166 21.35 2.92 -6.65
C GLY A 166 20.72 4.29 -6.87
N ILE A 167 20.12 4.54 -8.03
CA ILE A 167 19.45 5.81 -8.33
C ILE A 167 18.11 5.85 -7.58
N HIS A 168 17.82 6.98 -6.93
CA HIS A 168 16.51 7.22 -6.33
C HIS A 168 15.54 7.74 -7.41
N PHE A 169 14.46 7.02 -7.70
CA PHE A 169 13.61 7.35 -8.84
C PHE A 169 12.11 7.12 -8.64
N ALA A 170 11.32 7.81 -9.46
CA ALA A 170 9.89 7.63 -9.62
C ALA A 170 9.54 7.34 -11.10
N LEU A 171 8.45 6.61 -11.32
CA LEU A 171 7.91 6.34 -12.66
C LEU A 171 6.61 7.10 -12.90
N MET A 172 6.43 7.65 -14.09
CA MET A 172 5.21 8.34 -14.50
C MET A 172 4.49 7.54 -15.57
N HIS A 173 3.27 7.08 -15.25
CA HIS A 173 2.33 6.68 -16.29
C HIS A 173 1.99 7.91 -17.14
N CYS A 174 2.05 7.77 -18.46
CA CYS A 174 1.60 8.80 -19.39
C CYS A 174 1.24 8.19 -20.74
N VAL A 175 0.44 8.91 -21.52
CA VAL A 175 0.07 8.55 -22.89
C VAL A 175 0.61 9.62 -23.83
N ALA A 176 1.45 9.25 -24.79
CA ALA A 176 2.12 10.18 -25.70
C ALA A 176 1.22 10.61 -26.89
N ILE A 177 -0.04 10.96 -26.60
CA ILE A 177 -1.00 11.52 -27.56
C ILE A 177 -1.38 12.92 -27.08
N TYR A 178 -1.36 13.91 -27.96
CA TYR A 178 -1.43 15.33 -27.59
C TYR A 178 -2.54 16.06 -28.40
N PRO A 179 -3.73 16.33 -27.81
CA PRO A 179 -4.19 15.89 -26.50
C PRO A 179 -4.60 14.42 -26.48
N SER A 180 -4.50 13.77 -25.32
CA SER A 180 -4.91 12.39 -25.10
C SER A 180 -6.43 12.31 -24.91
N PRO A 181 -7.16 11.57 -25.76
CA PRO A 181 -8.59 11.36 -25.57
C PRO A 181 -8.88 10.62 -24.27
N ASN A 182 -10.00 10.94 -23.60
CA ASN A 182 -10.33 10.36 -22.30
C ASN A 182 -10.36 8.81 -22.30
N GLY A 183 -10.92 8.20 -23.36
CA GLY A 183 -10.95 6.75 -23.53
C GLY A 183 -9.59 6.09 -23.82
N LYS A 184 -8.51 6.86 -23.93
CA LYS A 184 -7.14 6.38 -24.20
C LYS A 184 -6.16 6.68 -23.07
N LEU A 185 -6.60 7.27 -21.95
CA LEU A 185 -5.71 7.61 -20.84
C LEU A 185 -5.13 6.38 -20.12
N SER A 186 -5.83 5.23 -20.18
CA SER A 186 -5.37 3.94 -19.63
C SER A 186 -4.91 4.02 -18.16
N LEU A 187 -5.65 4.76 -17.32
CA LEU A 187 -5.24 5.09 -15.94
C LEU A 187 -5.08 3.87 -15.02
N SER A 188 -5.70 2.73 -15.33
CA SER A 188 -5.48 1.46 -14.61
C SER A 188 -4.01 1.00 -14.68
N GLN A 189 -3.24 1.44 -15.66
CA GLN A 189 -1.80 1.17 -15.75
C GLN A 189 -1.03 1.71 -14.54
N ILE A 190 -1.49 2.78 -13.89
CA ILE A 190 -0.89 3.29 -12.65
C ILE A 190 -0.88 2.18 -11.58
N GLN A 191 -1.99 1.46 -11.43
CA GLN A 191 -2.11 0.37 -10.47
C GLN A 191 -1.28 -0.86 -10.88
N VAL A 192 -1.14 -1.12 -12.18
CA VAL A 192 -0.25 -2.17 -12.71
C VAL A 192 1.21 -1.86 -12.36
N LEU A 193 1.68 -0.64 -12.63
CA LEU A 193 3.05 -0.20 -12.31
C LEU A 193 3.30 -0.24 -10.80
N LYS A 194 2.35 0.23 -9.99
CA LYS A 194 2.43 0.21 -8.52
C LYS A 194 2.56 -1.20 -7.96
N ASN A 195 1.80 -2.16 -8.51
CA ASN A 195 1.88 -3.56 -8.08
C ASN A 195 3.18 -4.24 -8.55
N ARG A 196 3.69 -3.87 -9.74
CA ARG A 196 4.87 -4.50 -10.35
C ARG A 196 6.17 -4.02 -9.73
N TYR A 197 6.26 -2.74 -9.34
CA TYR A 197 7.47 -2.12 -8.81
C TYR A 197 7.22 -1.61 -7.38
N PRO A 198 7.05 -2.52 -6.39
CA PRO A 198 6.87 -2.11 -5.01
C PRO A 198 8.08 -1.29 -4.52
N GLY A 199 7.81 -0.23 -3.76
CA GLY A 199 8.84 0.71 -3.29
C GLY A 199 9.20 1.84 -4.26
N VAL A 200 8.82 1.74 -5.55
CA VAL A 200 9.01 2.82 -6.52
C VAL A 200 7.78 3.73 -6.56
N PRO A 201 7.90 5.04 -6.27
CA PRO A 201 6.78 5.96 -6.39
C PRO A 201 6.26 6.03 -7.83
N ILE A 202 4.94 5.90 -7.98
CA ILE A 202 4.26 5.96 -9.26
C ILE A 202 3.48 7.27 -9.36
N GLY A 203 3.58 7.94 -10.50
CA GLY A 203 2.87 9.17 -10.79
C GLY A 203 2.10 9.14 -12.10
N PHE A 204 1.51 10.29 -12.41
CA PHE A 204 0.71 10.50 -13.61
C PHE A 204 1.15 11.79 -14.32
N SER A 205 1.71 11.64 -15.52
CA SER A 205 2.02 12.76 -16.42
C SER A 205 0.98 12.77 -17.53
N THR A 206 0.25 13.88 -17.67
CA THR A 206 -0.93 13.93 -18.53
C THR A 206 -0.80 14.92 -19.68
N HIS A 207 -1.41 14.52 -20.79
CA HIS A 207 -1.62 15.34 -21.98
C HIS A 207 -3.11 15.39 -22.33
N GLU A 208 -3.98 15.10 -21.36
CA GLU A 208 -5.43 15.25 -21.51
C GLU A 208 -5.82 16.68 -21.89
N GLU A 209 -7.03 16.83 -22.42
CA GLU A 209 -7.62 18.14 -22.60
C GLU A 209 -7.66 18.90 -21.24
N PRO A 210 -7.24 20.17 -21.17
CA PRO A 210 -7.03 20.89 -19.91
C PRO A 210 -8.21 20.91 -18.94
N SER A 211 -9.45 20.98 -19.44
CA SER A 211 -10.68 21.01 -18.63
C SER A 211 -11.12 19.63 -18.10
N ASN A 212 -10.44 18.54 -18.46
CA ASN A 212 -10.69 17.25 -17.87
C ASN A 212 -10.22 17.22 -16.40
N LEU A 213 -11.18 17.26 -15.48
CA LEU A 213 -10.94 17.22 -14.03
C LEU A 213 -11.04 15.80 -13.44
N THR A 214 -11.62 14.85 -14.16
CA THR A 214 -11.88 13.49 -13.66
C THR A 214 -10.60 12.66 -13.60
N ALA A 215 -9.71 12.84 -14.59
CA ALA A 215 -8.54 12.00 -14.77
C ALA A 215 -7.55 12.05 -13.58
N VAL A 216 -7.33 13.22 -12.99
CA VAL A 216 -6.45 13.36 -11.82
C VAL A 216 -6.99 12.64 -10.58
N GLY A 217 -8.31 12.68 -10.38
CA GLY A 217 -8.96 11.97 -9.29
C GLY A 217 -8.86 10.45 -9.45
N ILE A 218 -9.10 9.95 -10.67
CA ILE A 218 -8.91 8.52 -10.99
C ILE A 218 -7.44 8.13 -10.81
N ALA A 219 -6.50 8.93 -11.32
CA ALA A 219 -5.07 8.66 -11.18
C ALA A 219 -4.64 8.54 -9.71
N TYR A 220 -5.12 9.46 -8.85
CA TYR A 220 -4.88 9.39 -7.41
C TYR A 220 -5.44 8.11 -6.78
N ALA A 221 -6.69 7.76 -7.12
CA ALA A 221 -7.37 6.56 -6.62
C ALA A 221 -6.66 5.27 -7.07
N MET A 222 -6.09 5.25 -8.28
CA MET A 222 -5.28 4.13 -8.80
C MET A 222 -3.88 4.05 -8.19
N GLY A 223 -3.50 5.03 -7.35
CA GLY A 223 -2.28 5.00 -6.56
C GLY A 223 -1.18 5.96 -7.02
N ALA A 224 -1.44 6.88 -7.95
CA ALA A 224 -0.46 7.92 -8.30
C ALA A 224 -0.21 8.86 -7.11
N ARG A 225 1.04 9.26 -6.91
CA ARG A 225 1.46 10.15 -5.81
C ARG A 225 2.26 11.37 -6.26
N LEU A 226 2.52 11.51 -7.55
CA LEU A 226 3.06 12.73 -8.16
C LEU A 226 2.37 12.96 -9.50
N PHE A 227 2.20 14.22 -9.89
CA PHE A 227 1.33 14.60 -10.99
C PHE A 227 2.00 15.66 -11.87
N GLU A 228 1.95 15.50 -13.18
CA GLU A 228 2.53 16.44 -14.14
C GLU A 228 1.49 16.87 -15.18
N LYS A 229 1.39 18.18 -15.42
CA LYS A 229 0.52 18.77 -16.45
C LYS A 229 1.23 19.92 -17.15
N HIS A 230 1.04 20.04 -18.46
CA HIS A 230 1.51 21.20 -19.21
C HIS A 230 0.77 22.46 -18.79
N VAL A 231 1.50 23.57 -18.68
CA VAL A 231 0.95 24.87 -18.28
C VAL A 231 1.40 25.97 -19.22
N GLY A 232 0.60 27.01 -19.32
CA GLY A 232 0.97 28.24 -20.01
C GLY A 232 -0.02 29.34 -19.68
N VAL A 233 0.32 30.56 -20.10
CA VAL A 233 -0.54 31.72 -19.89
C VAL A 233 -0.86 32.31 -21.26
N PRO A 234 -2.15 32.49 -21.62
CA PRO A 234 -2.49 33.15 -22.87
C PRO A 234 -2.07 34.62 -22.84
N ASP A 235 -1.73 35.14 -24.00
CA ASP A 235 -1.32 36.52 -24.21
C ASP A 235 -1.66 36.95 -25.64
N ASP A 236 -1.57 38.25 -25.93
CA ASP A 236 -1.75 38.76 -27.29
C ASP A 236 -0.72 38.11 -28.24
N GLY A 237 -1.20 37.26 -29.15
CA GLY A 237 -0.35 36.48 -30.07
C GLY A 237 0.18 35.16 -29.52
N VAL A 238 -0.10 34.78 -28.27
CA VAL A 238 0.27 33.49 -27.69
C VAL A 238 -0.98 32.60 -27.56
N GLN A 239 -1.14 31.68 -28.50
CA GLN A 239 -2.16 30.63 -28.43
C GLN A 239 -1.58 29.38 -27.75
N LEU A 240 -2.23 28.92 -26.69
CA LEU A 240 -1.86 27.67 -26.03
C LEU A 240 -2.23 26.47 -26.90
N ASN A 241 -1.42 25.42 -26.80
CA ASN A 241 -1.74 24.14 -27.41
C ASN A 241 -2.92 23.46 -26.65
N ALA A 242 -3.57 22.50 -27.30
CA ALA A 242 -4.80 21.86 -26.81
C ALA A 242 -4.62 20.94 -25.58
N TYR A 243 -3.43 20.90 -24.98
CA TYR A 243 -3.09 20.05 -23.83
C TYR A 243 -2.39 20.83 -22.70
N SER A 244 -2.24 22.16 -22.83
CA SER A 244 -1.68 23.03 -21.78
C SER A 244 -2.79 23.74 -21.02
N ALA A 245 -2.73 23.71 -19.70
CA ALA A 245 -3.69 24.35 -18.81
C ALA A 245 -3.31 25.80 -18.50
N THR A 246 -4.31 26.68 -18.46
CA THR A 246 -4.18 28.03 -17.89
C THR A 246 -4.07 27.95 -16.35
N PRO A 247 -3.63 29.04 -15.67
CA PRO A 247 -3.60 29.08 -14.21
C PRO A 247 -4.96 28.78 -13.55
N GLU A 248 -6.05 29.26 -14.15
CA GLU A 248 -7.42 28.96 -13.68
C GLU A 248 -7.75 27.47 -13.79
N GLN A 249 -7.42 26.84 -14.93
CA GLN A 249 -7.62 25.41 -15.14
C GLN A 249 -6.74 24.56 -14.22
N VAL A 250 -5.52 25.02 -13.91
CA VAL A 250 -4.66 24.38 -12.89
C VAL A 250 -5.32 24.46 -11.52
N GLY A 251 -5.88 25.61 -11.13
CA GLY A 251 -6.63 25.76 -9.88
C GLY A 251 -7.78 24.75 -9.77
N ALA A 252 -8.58 24.62 -10.84
CA ALA A 252 -9.66 23.63 -10.91
C ALA A 252 -9.14 22.18 -10.82
N TRP A 253 -8.01 21.90 -11.47
CA TRP A 253 -7.37 20.58 -11.46
C TRP A 253 -6.84 20.20 -10.07
N LEU A 254 -6.22 21.14 -9.35
CA LEU A 254 -5.78 20.93 -7.96
C LEU A 254 -6.97 20.78 -7.00
N ALA A 255 -8.07 21.52 -7.22
CA ALA A 255 -9.29 21.35 -6.44
C ALA A 255 -9.92 19.95 -6.65
N ALA A 256 -9.96 19.47 -7.90
CA ALA A 256 -10.44 18.12 -8.22
C ALA A 256 -9.55 17.03 -7.60
N TYR A 257 -8.23 17.24 -7.59
CA TYR A 257 -7.30 16.39 -6.84
C TYR A 257 -7.64 16.38 -5.33
N GLY A 258 -7.85 17.55 -4.71
CA GLY A 258 -8.18 17.66 -3.30
C GLY A 258 -9.49 16.94 -2.93
N GLN A 259 -10.51 17.04 -3.79
CA GLN A 259 -11.75 16.29 -3.65
C GLN A 259 -11.51 14.78 -3.70
N ALA A 260 -10.66 14.30 -4.61
CA ALA A 260 -10.32 12.89 -4.70
C ALA A 260 -9.54 12.40 -3.48
N VAL A 261 -8.62 13.21 -2.94
CA VAL A 261 -7.91 12.90 -1.67
C VAL A 261 -8.91 12.72 -0.54
N ALA A 262 -9.82 13.69 -0.36
CA ALA A 262 -10.85 13.63 0.68
C ALA A 262 -11.79 12.42 0.51
N ALA A 263 -12.23 12.14 -0.73
CA ALA A 263 -13.16 11.06 -1.03
C ALA A 263 -12.53 9.67 -0.86
N CYS A 264 -11.24 9.50 -1.19
CA CYS A 264 -10.53 8.23 -1.01
C CYS A 264 -10.18 7.98 0.46
N GLY A 265 -10.03 9.03 1.27
CA GLY A 265 -9.61 8.93 2.67
C GLY A 265 -8.13 8.57 2.84
N GLY A 266 -7.78 8.07 4.02
CA GLY A 266 -6.41 7.67 4.37
C GLY A 266 -6.04 6.27 3.89
N ASN A 267 -4.75 5.92 4.01
CA ASN A 267 -4.30 4.54 3.83
C ASN A 267 -4.60 3.76 5.11
N GLY A 268 -5.68 2.96 5.15
CA GLY A 268 -6.00 2.13 6.31
C GLY A 268 -7.48 1.77 6.39
N GLU A 269 -7.86 1.16 7.51
CA GLU A 269 -9.27 0.97 7.84
C GLU A 269 -9.94 2.32 8.04
N ARG A 270 -11.16 2.47 7.52
CA ARG A 270 -11.94 3.70 7.73
C ARG A 270 -12.31 3.83 9.21
N ALA A 271 -12.37 5.06 9.69
CA ALA A 271 -13.03 5.34 10.97
C ALA A 271 -14.55 5.04 10.82
N ILE A 272 -15.11 4.40 11.84
CA ILE A 272 -16.56 4.18 11.94
C ILE A 272 -17.13 5.30 12.80
N GLU A 273 -17.99 6.12 12.21
CA GLU A 273 -18.58 7.28 12.88
C GLU A 273 -19.68 6.88 13.86
N GLU A 274 -19.77 7.55 15.01
CA GLU A 274 -20.82 7.29 16.01
C GLU A 274 -22.23 7.51 15.45
N ALA A 275 -22.38 8.48 14.54
CA ALA A 275 -23.63 8.76 13.84
C ALA A 275 -24.07 7.56 12.99
N GLU A 276 -23.13 6.92 12.27
CA GLU A 276 -23.40 5.71 11.50
C GLU A 276 -23.85 4.56 12.41
N ILE A 277 -23.16 4.35 13.53
CA ILE A 277 -23.53 3.31 14.51
C ILE A 277 -24.95 3.54 15.04
N LYS A 278 -25.28 4.80 15.38
CA LYS A 278 -26.60 5.18 15.90
C LYS A 278 -27.71 4.96 14.87
N ASP A 279 -27.49 5.37 13.62
CA ASP A 279 -28.46 5.19 12.54
C ASP A 279 -28.68 3.72 12.23
N LEU A 280 -27.61 2.93 12.12
CA LEU A 280 -27.71 1.48 11.96
C LEU A 280 -28.42 0.82 13.14
N ARG A 281 -28.14 1.26 14.38
CA ARG A 281 -28.83 0.78 15.59
C ARG A 281 -30.34 1.04 15.50
N SER A 282 -30.75 2.20 15.01
CA SER A 282 -32.16 2.56 14.85
C SER A 282 -32.90 1.67 13.86
N LEU A 283 -32.20 1.14 12.85
CA LEU A 283 -32.69 0.23 11.82
C LEU A 283 -32.52 -1.25 12.19
N THR A 284 -31.82 -1.55 13.28
CA THR A 284 -31.53 -2.92 13.70
C THR A 284 -32.74 -3.56 14.38
N ARG A 285 -32.97 -4.84 14.10
CA ARG A 285 -33.98 -5.62 14.84
C ARG A 285 -33.42 -6.10 16.19
N GLY A 286 -34.20 -5.90 17.24
CA GLY A 286 -34.01 -6.54 18.54
C GLY A 286 -34.70 -7.90 18.63
N ALA A 287 -34.27 -8.72 19.58
CA ALA A 287 -34.93 -9.96 19.96
C ALA A 287 -36.00 -9.67 21.04
N TYR A 288 -37.21 -10.14 20.78
CA TYR A 288 -38.37 -9.98 21.65
C TYR A 288 -38.93 -11.35 22.01
N ALA A 289 -39.40 -11.52 23.24
CA ALA A 289 -40.00 -12.76 23.68
C ALA A 289 -41.36 -12.97 22.97
N LYS A 290 -41.51 -14.08 22.25
CA LYS A 290 -42.77 -14.42 21.53
C LYS A 290 -43.84 -14.93 22.49
N ARG A 291 -43.43 -15.44 23.64
CA ARG A 291 -44.27 -15.96 24.73
C ARG A 291 -43.56 -15.71 26.07
N PRO A 292 -44.23 -15.90 27.22
CA PRO A 292 -43.56 -15.73 28.51
C PRO A 292 -42.38 -16.69 28.67
N LEU A 293 -41.24 -16.19 29.15
CA LEU A 293 -40.03 -16.96 29.41
C LEU A 293 -39.73 -16.93 30.91
N LYS A 294 -39.33 -18.07 31.46
CA LYS A 294 -38.98 -18.18 32.88
C LYS A 294 -37.48 -18.07 33.08
N THR A 295 -37.08 -17.43 34.18
CA THR A 295 -35.70 -17.38 34.65
C THR A 295 -35.10 -18.79 34.65
N GLY A 296 -33.90 -18.95 34.09
CA GLY A 296 -33.21 -20.23 33.97
C GLY A 296 -33.64 -21.10 32.79
N ALA A 297 -34.66 -20.71 32.02
CA ALA A 297 -35.06 -21.46 30.82
C ALA A 297 -34.11 -21.18 29.64
N ALA A 298 -33.64 -22.24 28.99
CA ALA A 298 -32.92 -22.15 27.72
C ALA A 298 -33.90 -21.82 26.58
N MET A 299 -33.72 -20.68 25.93
CA MET A 299 -34.60 -20.19 24.87
C MET A 299 -34.35 -20.90 23.55
N LYS A 300 -35.43 -21.36 22.91
CA LYS A 300 -35.44 -21.93 21.56
C LYS A 300 -35.77 -20.87 20.51
N ARG A 301 -35.53 -21.17 19.24
CA ARG A 301 -35.86 -20.22 18.14
C ARG A 301 -37.33 -19.81 18.15
N GLY A 302 -38.24 -20.72 18.49
CA GLY A 302 -39.69 -20.46 18.55
C GLY A 302 -40.13 -19.57 19.72
N ASP A 303 -39.25 -19.33 20.69
CA ASP A 303 -39.54 -18.57 21.91
C ASP A 303 -39.38 -17.06 21.73
N VAL A 304 -38.74 -16.65 20.64
CA VAL A 304 -38.46 -15.23 20.33
C VAL A 304 -38.90 -14.86 18.91
N PHE A 305 -39.15 -13.58 18.68
CA PHE A 305 -39.28 -12.98 17.36
C PHE A 305 -38.35 -11.78 17.23
N PHE A 306 -38.09 -11.32 16.00
CA PHE A 306 -37.17 -10.23 15.71
C PHE A 306 -37.91 -9.08 15.06
N ALA A 307 -37.86 -7.90 15.67
CA ALA A 307 -38.57 -6.72 15.21
C ALA A 307 -37.76 -5.45 15.50
N MET A 308 -38.10 -4.34 14.83
CA MET A 308 -37.62 -3.00 15.20
C MET A 308 -38.62 -2.34 16.17
N PRO A 309 -38.18 -1.39 17.01
CA PRO A 309 -36.80 -0.88 17.14
C PRO A 309 -35.90 -1.83 17.96
N LEU A 310 -34.60 -1.52 18.04
CA LEU A 310 -33.68 -2.10 19.02
C LEU A 310 -33.58 -1.16 20.23
N LEU A 311 -33.98 -1.62 21.40
CA LEU A 311 -33.92 -0.87 22.66
C LEU A 311 -32.51 -0.87 23.26
N GLU A 312 -32.24 0.06 24.18
CA GLU A 312 -31.00 0.08 24.94
C GLU A 312 -30.86 -1.21 25.77
N GLY A 313 -29.67 -1.80 25.76
CA GLY A 313 -29.41 -3.07 26.45
C GLY A 313 -30.14 -4.29 25.88
N GLN A 314 -30.81 -4.19 24.72
CA GLN A 314 -31.50 -5.33 24.09
C GLN A 314 -30.57 -6.15 23.19
N LEU A 315 -30.77 -7.48 23.20
CA LEU A 315 -30.11 -8.43 22.32
C LEU A 315 -30.51 -8.15 20.86
N THR A 316 -29.52 -7.98 19.99
CA THR A 316 -29.78 -7.82 18.55
C THR A 316 -30.14 -9.16 17.93
N SER A 317 -30.91 -9.15 16.84
CA SER A 317 -31.22 -10.39 16.10
C SER A 317 -29.96 -11.09 15.58
N GLY A 318 -28.88 -10.36 15.32
CA GLY A 318 -27.60 -10.92 14.85
C GLY A 318 -26.79 -11.62 15.93
N HIS A 319 -27.01 -11.30 17.21
CA HIS A 319 -26.36 -11.95 18.34
C HIS A 319 -27.21 -13.04 19.00
N TRP A 320 -28.45 -13.26 18.54
CA TRP A 320 -29.27 -14.35 19.03
C TRP A 320 -28.65 -15.70 18.70
N LYS A 321 -28.70 -16.63 19.66
CA LYS A 321 -28.36 -18.05 19.49
C LYS A 321 -29.37 -18.92 20.24
N GLU A 322 -29.60 -20.12 19.74
CA GLU A 322 -30.42 -21.11 20.46
C GLU A 322 -29.69 -21.53 21.74
N GLY A 323 -30.44 -21.71 22.82
CA GLY A 323 -29.90 -22.13 24.12
C GLY A 323 -29.45 -21.00 25.04
N LEU A 324 -29.57 -19.73 24.63
CA LEU A 324 -29.40 -18.60 25.55
C LEU A 324 -30.36 -18.74 26.74
N VAL A 325 -29.83 -18.62 27.95
CA VAL A 325 -30.59 -18.84 29.19
C VAL A 325 -31.19 -17.52 29.65
N ALA A 326 -32.50 -17.49 29.91
CA ALA A 326 -33.15 -16.31 30.45
C ALA A 326 -32.61 -15.98 31.86
N ASP A 327 -32.09 -14.77 32.04
CA ASP A 327 -31.57 -14.22 33.29
C ASP A 327 -32.67 -13.77 34.26
N ARG A 328 -33.87 -13.54 33.73
CA ARG A 328 -35.09 -13.20 34.48
C ARG A 328 -36.33 -13.71 33.76
N ASP A 329 -37.49 -13.53 34.39
CA ASP A 329 -38.77 -13.74 33.74
C ASP A 329 -39.01 -12.64 32.69
N TYR A 330 -39.38 -13.03 31.47
CA TYR A 330 -39.77 -12.13 30.38
C TYR A 330 -41.24 -12.32 30.03
N ALA A 331 -41.97 -11.22 29.83
CA ALA A 331 -43.34 -11.23 29.32
C ALA A 331 -43.38 -11.32 27.79
N THR A 332 -44.53 -11.72 27.22
CA THR A 332 -44.74 -11.68 25.76
C THR A 332 -44.55 -10.26 25.22
N GLY A 333 -43.76 -10.12 24.17
CA GLY A 333 -43.41 -8.85 23.53
C GLY A 333 -42.30 -8.08 24.23
N GLU A 334 -41.74 -8.60 25.33
CA GLU A 334 -40.67 -7.92 26.05
C GLU A 334 -39.31 -8.08 25.35
N ALA A 335 -38.48 -7.04 25.45
CA ALA A 335 -37.12 -7.03 24.92
C ALA A 335 -36.21 -8.00 25.70
N VAL A 336 -35.57 -8.91 24.98
CA VAL A 336 -34.59 -9.85 25.53
C VAL A 336 -33.26 -9.13 25.75
N ALA A 337 -32.64 -9.26 26.93
CA ALA A 337 -31.44 -8.49 27.28
C ALA A 337 -30.19 -8.92 26.47
N ALA A 338 -29.33 -7.97 26.11
CA ALA A 338 -28.05 -8.21 25.45
C ALA A 338 -27.01 -8.84 26.39
N ALA A 339 -27.16 -8.59 27.69
CA ALA A 339 -26.28 -9.13 28.73
C ALA A 339 -26.45 -10.64 28.93
N LEU A 340 -27.41 -11.26 28.22
CA LEU A 340 -27.53 -12.71 28.15
C LEU A 340 -26.25 -13.29 27.57
N ARG A 341 -25.45 -13.83 28.48
CA ARG A 341 -24.23 -14.52 28.16
C ARG A 341 -24.62 -15.81 27.43
N SER A 342 -24.12 -16.01 26.21
CA SER A 342 -23.58 -17.34 25.91
C SER A 342 -22.53 -17.62 26.97
N GLY A 343 -22.29 -18.86 27.39
CA GLY A 343 -21.20 -19.16 28.33
C GLY A 343 -19.83 -18.62 27.88
N ARG A 344 -18.74 -18.94 28.61
CA ARG A 344 -17.37 -18.68 28.11
C ARG A 344 -17.30 -19.01 26.62
N PRO A 345 -16.64 -18.18 25.79
CA PRO A 345 -16.59 -18.39 24.35
C PRO A 345 -16.16 -19.84 24.13
N THR A 346 -16.99 -20.56 23.39
CA THR A 346 -16.74 -21.97 23.16
C THR A 346 -15.39 -22.10 22.47
N ARG A 347 -14.71 -23.23 22.67
CA ARG A 347 -13.46 -23.55 21.97
C ARG A 347 -13.55 -23.27 20.46
N LYS A 348 -14.71 -23.58 19.87
CA LYS A 348 -15.04 -23.33 18.46
C LYS A 348 -15.04 -21.85 18.06
N GLU A 349 -15.55 -20.97 18.91
CA GLU A 349 -15.63 -19.53 18.64
C GLU A 349 -14.24 -18.88 18.68
N LEU A 350 -13.41 -19.24 19.67
CA LEU A 350 -12.02 -18.77 19.77
C LEU A 350 -11.22 -19.18 18.53
N ILE A 351 -11.33 -20.45 18.13
CA ILE A 351 -10.65 -20.95 16.93
C ILE A 351 -11.18 -20.26 15.66
N TYR A 352 -12.49 -20.07 15.53
CA TYR A 352 -13.09 -19.42 14.36
C TYR A 352 -12.59 -17.98 14.20
N SER A 353 -12.59 -17.20 15.29
CA SER A 353 -12.08 -15.82 15.27
C SER A 353 -10.60 -15.76 14.89
N SER A 354 -9.79 -16.68 15.42
CA SER A 354 -8.38 -16.81 15.07
C SER A 354 -8.20 -17.10 13.58
N ILE A 355 -8.88 -18.11 13.03
CA ILE A 355 -8.80 -18.45 11.59
C ILE A 355 -9.22 -17.28 10.72
N HIS A 356 -10.29 -16.56 11.09
CA HIS A 356 -10.77 -15.42 10.32
C HIS A 356 -9.68 -14.34 10.19
N GLN A 357 -9.04 -14.00 11.30
CA GLN A 357 -7.94 -13.04 11.32
C GLN A 357 -6.74 -13.52 10.49
N LEU A 358 -6.36 -14.79 10.63
CA LEU A 358 -5.25 -15.40 9.90
C LEU A 358 -5.49 -15.42 8.38
N ARG A 359 -6.73 -15.70 7.94
CA ARG A 359 -7.13 -15.59 6.53
C ARG A 359 -7.06 -14.16 6.04
N GLY A 360 -7.48 -13.19 6.86
CA GLY A 360 -7.32 -11.77 6.58
C GLY A 360 -5.86 -11.40 6.34
N MET A 361 -4.95 -11.84 7.22
CA MET A 361 -3.51 -11.62 7.08
C MET A 361 -2.95 -12.25 5.80
N LEU A 362 -3.24 -13.53 5.53
CA LEU A 362 -2.77 -14.21 4.31
C LEU A 362 -3.28 -13.55 3.02
N ASN A 363 -4.55 -13.13 3.00
CA ASN A 363 -5.15 -12.45 1.86
C ASN A 363 -4.50 -11.06 1.63
N ALA A 364 -4.26 -10.31 2.71
CA ALA A 364 -3.55 -9.03 2.64
C ALA A 364 -2.11 -9.21 2.15
N ALA A 365 -1.46 -10.30 2.56
CA ALA A 365 -0.13 -10.72 2.11
C ALA A 365 -0.08 -11.18 0.65
N ARG A 366 -1.25 -11.49 0.06
CA ARG A 366 -1.38 -12.21 -1.21
C ARG A 366 -0.63 -13.55 -1.20
N ILE A 367 -0.63 -14.25 -0.06
CA ILE A 367 -0.03 -15.58 0.09
C ILE A 367 -1.13 -16.63 -0.11
N PRO A 368 -1.21 -17.30 -1.28
CA PRO A 368 -2.14 -18.40 -1.47
C PRO A 368 -1.66 -19.64 -0.72
N LEU A 369 -2.61 -20.40 -0.16
CA LEU A 369 -2.35 -21.74 0.36
C LEU A 369 -2.68 -22.77 -0.73
N GLY A 370 -1.89 -23.84 -0.78
CA GLY A 370 -2.14 -24.98 -1.66
C GLY A 370 -3.38 -25.78 -1.23
N HIS A 371 -3.61 -26.93 -1.87
CA HIS A 371 -4.72 -27.82 -1.49
C HIS A 371 -4.36 -28.82 -0.39
N ASP A 372 -3.06 -29.05 -0.18
CA ASP A 372 -2.53 -30.03 0.77
C ASP A 372 -1.67 -29.30 1.81
N PHE A 373 -2.25 -29.06 2.97
CA PHE A 373 -1.60 -28.48 4.13
C PHE A 373 -2.35 -28.88 5.39
N SER A 374 -1.65 -28.88 6.52
CA SER A 374 -2.28 -29.01 7.83
C SER A 374 -2.11 -27.71 8.62
N VAL A 375 -3.07 -27.43 9.50
CA VAL A 375 -3.04 -26.24 10.36
C VAL A 375 -3.03 -26.67 11.80
N GLU A 376 -2.14 -26.08 12.57
CA GLU A 376 -2.03 -26.29 14.01
C GLU A 376 -1.96 -24.94 14.73
N LEU A 377 -2.84 -24.75 15.70
CA LEU A 377 -2.75 -23.64 16.64
C LEU A 377 -1.87 -24.10 17.81
N SER A 378 -0.78 -23.40 18.05
CA SER A 378 0.10 -23.61 19.20
C SER A 378 -0.30 -22.62 20.30
N HIS A 379 -0.90 -23.11 21.39
CA HIS A 379 -1.54 -22.32 22.45
C HIS A 379 -1.05 -22.76 23.84
N HIS A 380 0.22 -22.49 24.16
CA HIS A 380 0.92 -23.07 25.33
C HIS A 380 0.25 -22.84 26.70
N TYR A 381 -0.62 -21.84 26.81
CA TYR A 381 -1.39 -21.52 28.03
C TYR A 381 -2.91 -21.59 27.81
N GLY A 382 -3.35 -22.40 26.86
CA GLY A 382 -4.75 -22.57 26.48
C GLY A 382 -5.23 -21.58 25.42
N LEU A 383 -6.30 -21.95 24.72
CA LEU A 383 -6.87 -21.17 23.62
C LEU A 383 -7.37 -19.77 24.05
N GLU A 384 -7.75 -19.61 25.31
CA GLU A 384 -8.18 -18.33 25.90
C GLU A 384 -7.06 -17.28 25.84
N ARG A 385 -5.80 -17.71 25.92
CA ARG A 385 -4.60 -16.86 25.88
C ARG A 385 -3.85 -16.94 24.56
N PHE A 386 -4.43 -17.57 23.54
CA PHE A 386 -3.77 -17.79 22.26
C PHE A 386 -3.28 -16.48 21.62
N HIS A 387 -4.08 -15.41 21.70
CA HIS A 387 -3.74 -14.08 21.15
C HIS A 387 -2.61 -13.35 21.91
N GLU A 388 -2.21 -13.84 23.07
CA GLU A 388 -1.04 -13.35 23.82
C GLU A 388 0.16 -14.25 23.59
N ILE A 389 -0.05 -15.57 23.76
CA ILE A 389 1.02 -16.55 23.76
C ILE A 389 0.66 -17.72 22.84
N GLY A 390 1.36 -17.78 21.71
CA GLY A 390 1.15 -18.80 20.70
C GLY A 390 1.56 -18.37 19.29
N CYS A 391 1.27 -19.26 18.36
CA CYS A 391 1.37 -19.02 16.92
C CYS A 391 0.49 -20.00 16.15
N THR A 392 0.17 -19.68 14.91
CA THR A 392 -0.41 -20.65 13.97
C THR A 392 0.67 -21.20 13.08
N LEU A 393 0.71 -22.53 12.95
CA LEU A 393 1.58 -23.26 12.06
C LEU A 393 0.72 -23.80 10.90
N ILE A 394 1.07 -23.45 9.68
CA ILE A 394 0.51 -24.05 8.46
C ILE A 394 1.62 -24.89 7.84
N GLU A 395 1.57 -26.19 8.05
CA GLU A 395 2.55 -27.12 7.47
C GLU A 395 2.18 -27.40 6.01
N CYS A 396 2.99 -26.86 5.10
CA CYS A 396 2.80 -27.02 3.66
C CYS A 396 3.52 -28.24 3.11
N ILE A 397 4.68 -28.58 3.68
CA ILE A 397 5.52 -29.71 3.26
C ILE A 397 6.15 -30.31 4.50
N ASN A 398 6.17 -31.64 4.62
CA ASN A 398 6.95 -32.35 5.64
C ASN A 398 7.39 -33.73 5.10
N ARG A 399 8.59 -33.76 4.54
CA ARG A 399 9.25 -34.95 3.95
C ARG A 399 10.65 -35.08 4.57
N ASP A 400 11.71 -35.15 3.77
CA ASP A 400 13.10 -35.04 4.25
C ASP A 400 13.41 -33.61 4.73
N TYR A 401 12.67 -32.64 4.21
CA TYR A 401 12.62 -31.25 4.68
C TYR A 401 11.18 -30.85 4.97
N ALA A 402 11.01 -29.83 5.80
CA ALA A 402 9.73 -29.23 6.13
C ALA A 402 9.67 -27.77 5.69
N LYS A 403 8.47 -27.34 5.30
CA LYS A 403 8.12 -25.95 5.10
C LYS A 403 6.83 -25.65 5.85
N LYS A 404 6.88 -24.66 6.73
CA LYS A 404 5.70 -24.14 7.42
C LYS A 404 5.58 -22.65 7.22
N LEU A 405 4.35 -22.16 7.10
CA LEU A 405 4.07 -20.75 7.37
C LEU A 405 3.75 -20.62 8.86
N VAL A 406 4.47 -19.72 9.52
CA VAL A 406 4.22 -19.36 10.92
C VAL A 406 3.60 -17.98 10.93
N ILE A 407 2.41 -17.90 11.52
CA ILE A 407 1.62 -16.66 11.53
C ILE A 407 1.35 -16.28 12.99
N GLN A 408 1.67 -15.03 13.31
CA GLN A 408 1.33 -14.42 14.59
C GLN A 408 0.56 -13.12 14.38
N THR A 409 -0.56 -13.01 15.08
CA THR A 409 -1.39 -11.81 15.19
C THR A 409 -0.69 -10.75 16.07
N PRO A 410 -1.10 -9.47 15.99
CA PRO A 410 -0.44 -8.40 16.74
C PRO A 410 -0.38 -8.69 18.26
N GLY A 411 0.79 -8.55 18.86
CA GLY A 411 1.02 -8.74 20.30
C GLY A 411 1.31 -10.18 20.72
N GLN A 412 1.28 -11.15 19.82
CA GLN A 412 1.59 -12.55 20.14
C GLN A 412 3.08 -12.80 20.37
N TRP A 413 3.36 -13.71 21.31
CA TRP A 413 4.70 -14.26 21.57
C TRP A 413 4.68 -15.79 21.60
N ASN A 414 5.68 -16.42 21.03
CA ASN A 414 5.92 -17.86 21.11
C ASN A 414 7.07 -18.13 22.11
N PRO A 415 6.86 -18.98 23.13
CA PRO A 415 7.83 -19.22 24.20
C PRO A 415 9.21 -19.67 23.72
N VAL A 416 10.23 -19.39 24.55
CA VAL A 416 11.61 -19.79 24.29
C VAL A 416 11.74 -21.31 24.34
N HIS A 417 12.23 -21.89 23.26
CA HIS A 417 12.40 -23.32 23.07
C HIS A 417 13.63 -23.62 22.21
N TYR A 418 14.01 -24.89 22.13
CA TYR A 418 15.00 -25.36 21.17
C TYR A 418 14.58 -26.71 20.59
N HIS A 419 15.28 -27.09 19.52
CA HIS A 419 15.12 -28.37 18.85
C HIS A 419 16.43 -29.17 18.90
N LYS A 420 16.37 -30.49 19.17
CA LYS A 420 17.58 -31.33 19.22
C LYS A 420 18.01 -31.81 17.84
N LYS A 421 17.05 -32.05 16.94
CA LYS A 421 17.29 -32.60 15.60
C LYS A 421 17.09 -31.56 14.52
N LYS A 422 16.09 -30.69 14.67
CA LYS A 422 15.68 -29.74 13.63
C LYS A 422 16.74 -28.66 13.42
N ASP A 423 17.22 -28.55 12.19
CA ASP A 423 17.95 -27.39 11.68
C ASP A 423 16.94 -26.53 10.92
N GLU A 424 16.82 -25.24 11.26
CA GLU A 424 15.79 -24.38 10.70
C GLU A 424 16.28 -23.00 10.31
N THR A 425 15.58 -22.41 9.35
CA THR A 425 15.78 -21.03 8.91
C THR A 425 14.42 -20.35 8.85
N PHE A 426 14.33 -19.17 9.46
CA PHE A 426 13.20 -18.28 9.32
C PHE A 426 13.44 -17.32 8.17
N GLN A 427 12.42 -17.07 7.35
CA GLN A 427 12.41 -15.96 6.39
C GLN A 427 11.11 -15.17 6.53
N VAL A 428 11.21 -13.86 6.76
CA VAL A 428 10.03 -13.01 6.94
C VAL A 428 9.40 -12.70 5.59
N LEU A 429 8.10 -12.98 5.46
CA LEU A 429 7.33 -12.73 4.23
C LEU A 429 6.56 -11.41 4.33
N GLN A 430 6.00 -11.10 5.50
CA GLN A 430 5.29 -9.86 5.78
C GLN A 430 5.28 -9.54 7.27
N GLY A 431 5.30 -8.24 7.61
CA GLY A 431 5.25 -7.77 8.98
C GLY A 431 6.64 -7.69 9.62
N VAL A 432 6.69 -7.64 10.94
CA VAL A 432 7.94 -7.52 11.71
C VAL A 432 8.03 -8.66 12.70
N LEU A 433 9.13 -9.42 12.65
CA LEU A 433 9.43 -10.51 13.57
C LEU A 433 10.46 -10.04 14.61
N GLU A 434 10.11 -10.11 15.89
CA GLU A 434 11.05 -9.99 16.99
C GLU A 434 11.50 -11.41 17.40
N VAL A 435 12.80 -11.70 17.30
CA VAL A 435 13.37 -12.99 17.69
C VAL A 435 14.30 -12.81 18.89
N GLU A 436 14.12 -13.63 19.91
CA GLU A 436 15.09 -13.82 20.98
C GLU A 436 15.94 -15.06 20.65
N LEU A 437 17.25 -14.90 20.55
CA LEU A 437 18.21 -15.96 20.23
C LEU A 437 19.34 -15.93 21.27
N GLU A 438 19.47 -16.97 22.09
CA GLU A 438 20.45 -17.04 23.19
C GLU A 438 20.42 -15.77 24.08
N GLY A 439 19.21 -15.29 24.41
CA GLY A 439 18.99 -14.09 25.24
C GLY A 439 19.22 -12.74 24.53
N LYS A 440 19.57 -12.73 23.24
CA LYS A 440 19.72 -11.50 22.44
C LYS A 440 18.52 -11.29 21.54
N ARG A 441 18.00 -10.06 21.49
CA ARG A 441 16.90 -9.70 20.60
C ARG A 441 17.40 -9.27 19.21
N LYS A 442 16.70 -9.71 18.18
CA LYS A 442 16.86 -9.31 16.78
C LYS A 442 15.50 -8.92 16.22
N ILE A 443 15.49 -7.94 15.32
CA ILE A 443 14.31 -7.55 14.54
C ILE A 443 14.57 -7.97 13.10
N LEU A 444 13.61 -8.63 12.48
CA LEU A 444 13.67 -9.05 11.08
C LEU A 444 12.50 -8.44 10.32
N GLU A 445 12.81 -7.89 9.14
CA GLU A 445 11.88 -7.28 8.20
C GLU A 445 11.66 -8.17 6.97
N PRO A 446 10.63 -7.92 6.13
CA PRO A 446 10.36 -8.76 4.96
C PRO A 446 11.58 -8.92 4.06
N GLY A 447 11.96 -10.19 3.79
CA GLY A 447 13.15 -10.56 3.04
C GLY A 447 14.33 -11.02 3.90
N ASP A 448 14.41 -10.60 5.17
CA ASP A 448 15.45 -11.05 6.09
C ASP A 448 15.31 -12.54 6.40
N ALA A 449 16.48 -13.19 6.56
CA ALA A 449 16.57 -14.59 6.95
C ALA A 449 17.39 -14.78 8.22
N LEU A 450 16.98 -15.73 9.07
CA LEU A 450 17.69 -16.10 10.30
C LEU A 450 17.81 -17.62 10.38
N TRP A 451 19.05 -18.09 10.31
CA TRP A 451 19.38 -19.50 10.55
C TRP A 451 19.49 -19.78 12.05
N ILE A 452 18.91 -20.91 12.47
CA ILE A 452 18.86 -21.41 13.84
C ILE A 452 19.29 -22.88 13.82
N PRO A 453 20.53 -23.20 14.24
CA PRO A 453 21.00 -24.58 14.25
C PRO A 453 20.38 -25.39 15.41
N PRO A 454 20.45 -26.73 15.33
CA PRO A 454 20.01 -27.60 16.41
C PRO A 454 20.69 -27.24 17.75
N GLY A 455 19.93 -27.29 18.84
CA GLY A 455 20.40 -27.02 20.19
C GLY A 455 20.33 -25.56 20.64
N VAL A 456 19.98 -24.63 19.75
CA VAL A 456 19.96 -23.19 20.06
C VAL A 456 18.61 -22.74 20.61
N TRP A 457 18.65 -22.06 21.76
CA TRP A 457 17.45 -21.50 22.39
C TRP A 457 16.97 -20.27 21.64
N HIS A 458 15.69 -20.30 21.27
CA HIS A 458 15.04 -19.20 20.59
C HIS A 458 13.56 -19.04 20.98
N GLY A 459 13.10 -17.81 20.98
CA GLY A 459 11.69 -17.43 21.09
C GLY A 459 11.38 -16.34 20.07
N PHE A 460 10.12 -16.12 19.74
CA PHE A 460 9.77 -15.14 18.72
C PHE A 460 8.38 -14.56 18.90
N GLY A 461 8.16 -13.34 18.45
CA GLY A 461 6.88 -12.68 18.51
C GLY A 461 6.79 -11.45 17.62
N THR A 462 5.72 -10.69 17.79
CA THR A 462 5.47 -9.50 16.99
C THR A 462 4.58 -8.50 17.72
N LYS A 463 4.83 -7.21 17.52
CA LYS A 463 3.93 -6.15 17.98
C LYS A 463 2.81 -5.85 16.99
N THR A 464 3.07 -6.04 15.70
CA THR A 464 2.21 -5.56 14.60
C THR A 464 1.54 -6.68 13.81
N GLY A 465 1.91 -7.93 14.07
CA GLY A 465 1.54 -9.07 13.25
C GLY A 465 2.66 -9.42 12.27
N VAL A 466 2.82 -10.73 12.00
CA VAL A 466 3.86 -11.24 11.11
C VAL A 466 3.43 -12.56 10.45
N ILE A 467 3.88 -12.74 9.21
CA ILE A 467 3.89 -14.01 8.49
C ILE A 467 5.33 -14.28 8.08
N PHE A 468 5.89 -15.39 8.55
CA PHE A 468 7.21 -15.84 8.15
C PHE A 468 7.16 -17.32 7.80
N GLU A 469 8.12 -17.79 7.00
CA GLU A 469 8.27 -19.20 6.71
C GLU A 469 9.40 -19.82 7.54
N GLU A 470 9.12 -21.00 8.07
CA GLU A 470 10.10 -21.93 8.65
C GLU A 470 10.45 -22.93 7.56
N ILE A 471 11.70 -22.90 7.09
CA ILE A 471 12.29 -23.93 6.25
C ILE A 471 13.22 -24.73 7.14
N SER A 472 12.99 -26.04 7.25
CA SER A 472 13.75 -26.87 8.16
C SER A 472 14.01 -28.26 7.60
N THR A 473 14.91 -29.00 8.25
CA THR A 473 14.89 -30.48 8.15
C THR A 473 13.54 -31.02 8.60
N ARG A 474 13.23 -32.28 8.29
CA ARG A 474 11.96 -32.93 8.69
C ARG A 474 11.47 -32.53 10.09
N SER A 475 10.20 -32.16 10.17
CA SER A 475 9.56 -31.76 11.42
C SER A 475 9.13 -33.00 12.20
N HIS A 476 9.52 -33.06 13.48
CA HIS A 476 9.22 -34.16 14.40
C HIS A 476 8.38 -33.65 15.59
N ASN A 477 7.32 -34.39 15.95
CA ASN A 477 6.39 -33.98 17.01
C ASN A 477 7.00 -33.95 18.41
N ASP A 478 8.09 -34.66 18.64
CA ASP A 478 8.78 -34.87 19.92
C ASP A 478 10.09 -34.07 20.07
N ASP A 479 10.37 -33.14 19.14
CA ASP A 479 11.65 -32.43 19.09
C ASP A 479 11.61 -30.99 19.62
N SER A 480 10.61 -30.61 20.41
CA SER A 480 10.50 -29.25 20.99
C SER A 480 10.67 -29.27 22.50
N PHE A 481 11.65 -28.53 23.01
CA PHE A 481 11.98 -28.46 24.45
C PHE A 481 11.89 -27.02 24.94
N TYR A 482 11.16 -26.77 26.02
CA TYR A 482 10.84 -25.43 26.51
C TYR A 482 11.64 -25.08 27.78
N VAL A 483 12.02 -23.81 27.93
CA VAL A 483 12.63 -23.31 29.18
C VAL A 483 11.61 -23.33 30.32
N ASP A 484 10.36 -23.05 29.98
CA ASP A 484 9.25 -23.03 30.93
C ASP A 484 8.88 -24.43 31.39
N ARG A 485 8.91 -24.65 32.72
CA ARG A 485 8.66 -25.96 33.34
C ARG A 485 7.20 -26.40 33.23
N GLU A 486 6.25 -25.46 33.23
CA GLU A 486 4.83 -25.79 33.09
C GLU A 486 4.53 -26.30 31.69
N ILE A 487 5.07 -25.60 30.67
CA ILE A 487 4.94 -26.03 29.27
C ILE A 487 5.67 -27.35 29.03
N ALA A 488 6.87 -27.51 29.60
CA ALA A 488 7.67 -28.73 29.44
C ALA A 488 7.00 -29.98 30.06
N ALA A 489 6.18 -29.81 31.10
CA ALA A 489 5.43 -30.89 31.73
C ALA A 489 4.10 -31.22 31.04
N MET A 490 3.60 -30.33 30.17
CA MET A 490 2.27 -30.45 29.55
C MET A 490 2.29 -31.36 28.30
N PRO A 491 1.35 -32.32 28.18
CA PRO A 491 1.16 -33.11 26.97
C PRO A 491 0.94 -32.23 25.73
N ARG A 492 1.39 -32.71 24.56
CA ARG A 492 1.33 -31.95 23.31
C ARG A 492 -0.11 -31.59 22.93
N GLU A 493 -1.03 -32.51 23.17
CA GLU A 493 -2.46 -32.42 22.85
C GLU A 493 -3.16 -31.31 23.65
N GLU A 494 -2.65 -30.98 24.85
CA GLU A 494 -3.19 -29.93 25.70
C GLU A 494 -2.73 -28.53 25.28
N ARG A 495 -1.56 -28.43 24.63
CA ARG A 495 -0.97 -27.16 24.18
C ARG A 495 -1.10 -26.87 22.68
N LYS A 496 -1.69 -27.80 21.91
CA LYS A 496 -1.84 -27.67 20.44
C LYS A 496 -3.21 -28.14 19.97
N THR A 497 -3.80 -27.44 19.00
CA THR A 497 -5.07 -27.83 18.37
C THR A 497 -4.89 -27.95 16.86
N SER A 498 -5.10 -29.14 16.32
CA SER A 498 -5.06 -29.41 14.88
C SER A 498 -6.40 -29.08 14.20
N LEU A 499 -6.32 -28.61 12.96
CA LEU A 499 -7.46 -28.29 12.11
C LEU A 499 -7.52 -29.25 10.92
N HIS A 500 -8.59 -30.04 10.85
CA HIS A 500 -8.81 -30.98 9.74
C HIS A 500 -9.39 -30.33 8.50
N ASN A 501 -10.18 -29.25 8.65
CA ASN A 501 -10.80 -28.58 7.51
C ASN A 501 -10.71 -27.05 7.60
N TRP A 502 -9.75 -26.48 6.89
CA TRP A 502 -9.55 -25.03 6.76
C TRP A 502 -10.76 -24.29 6.17
N GLY A 503 -11.51 -24.92 5.27
CA GLY A 503 -12.65 -24.30 4.57
C GLY A 503 -13.99 -24.38 5.32
N ARG A 504 -14.20 -25.45 6.10
CA ARG A 504 -15.45 -25.68 6.87
C ARG A 504 -15.31 -25.49 8.37
N HIS A 505 -14.12 -25.16 8.86
CA HIS A 505 -13.84 -24.96 10.30
C HIS A 505 -14.26 -26.19 11.14
N GLN A 506 -13.99 -27.40 10.66
CA GLN A 506 -14.30 -28.67 11.34
C GLN A 506 -13.07 -29.21 12.07
N PHE A 507 -13.28 -29.81 13.26
CA PHE A 507 -12.25 -30.21 14.23
C PHE A 507 -12.30 -31.72 14.51
N ASP A 508 -11.26 -32.28 15.13
CA ASP A 508 -11.27 -33.64 15.67
C ASP A 508 -12.32 -33.77 16.78
N SER A 509 -13.22 -34.74 16.64
CA SER A 509 -14.32 -35.05 17.57
C SER A 509 -13.88 -35.80 18.84
N ALA A 510 -12.58 -36.01 19.04
CA ALA A 510 -12.05 -36.85 20.13
C ALA A 510 -12.12 -36.20 21.54
N SER A 511 -12.73 -35.01 21.69
CA SER A 511 -12.96 -34.38 23.00
C SER A 511 -14.43 -34.06 23.28
N GLU A 512 -15.37 -34.51 22.43
CA GLU A 512 -16.80 -34.26 22.66
C GLU A 512 -17.46 -35.32 23.59
N GLU A 513 -16.85 -36.50 23.76
CA GLU A 513 -17.47 -37.59 24.55
C GLU A 513 -17.19 -37.57 26.07
N GLU A 514 -16.20 -36.81 26.57
CA GLU A 514 -15.87 -36.87 28.02
C GLU A 514 -16.67 -35.92 28.92
N THR A 515 -17.59 -35.11 28.38
CA THR A 515 -18.38 -34.16 29.20
C THR A 515 -19.86 -34.53 29.37
N GLU A 516 -20.35 -35.56 28.70
CA GLU A 516 -21.74 -36.04 28.87
C GLU A 516 -21.91 -37.17 29.90
N GLU A 517 -20.83 -37.82 30.37
CA GLU A 517 -20.93 -38.89 31.40
C GLU A 517 -20.58 -38.45 32.84
N ARG A 518 -20.39 -37.15 33.10
CA ARG A 518 -20.28 -36.63 34.47
C ARG A 518 -21.08 -35.34 34.68
N LYS A 519 -22.40 -35.44 34.60
CA LYS A 519 -23.33 -34.53 35.30
C LYS A 519 -24.55 -35.27 35.82
#